data_AF-A0A0G0N5D2-F1
#
_entry.id   AF-A0A0G0N5D2-F1
#
_cell.length_a   1.000
_cell.length_b   1.000
_cell.length_c   1.000
_cell.angle_alpha   90.00
_cell.angle_beta   90.00
_cell.angle_gamma   90.00
#
_symmetry.space_group_name_H-M   'P 1'
#
loop_
_entity.id
_entity.type
_entity.pdbx_description
1 polymer ?
#
loop_
_entity_poly.entity_id
_entity_poly.type
_entity_poly.pdbx_seq_one_letter_code
_entity_poly.pdbx_strand_id
1 'polypeptide(L)'
;MPHDDSWANGGAFGSTYFFVISDGKRFKKVDKGGCVYLVLSDNFTNYNKREWFSRKSVKTAGKVHFSSGLDAMIITKVQVYFVKLQVYEEIQNSKDHGVSILNNLKSENEKRGLKVKKLEFFRGSKKLM
;
A
#
# COMPACT_ATOMS: atom_id res chain seq x y z
N MET A 1 4.61 -4.51 -11.00
CA MET A 1 3.25 -4.44 -10.41
C MET A 1 2.28 -4.67 -11.56
N PRO A 2 1.33 -5.60 -11.45
CA PRO A 2 0.30 -5.76 -12.49
C PRO A 2 -0.51 -4.45 -12.61
N HIS A 3 -0.75 -4.00 -13.84
CA HIS A 3 -1.27 -2.67 -14.19
C HIS A 3 -2.81 -2.61 -14.33
N ASP A 4 -3.54 -3.66 -13.95
CA ASP A 4 -5.00 -3.66 -13.89
C ASP A 4 -5.49 -3.53 -12.44
N ASP A 5 -5.95 -2.33 -12.06
CA ASP A 5 -6.54 -2.03 -10.74
C ASP A 5 -7.90 -2.75 -10.52
N SER A 6 -8.25 -3.70 -11.39
CA SER A 6 -9.49 -4.48 -11.37
C SER A 6 -9.56 -5.50 -10.24
N TRP A 7 -8.43 -5.84 -9.60
CA TRP A 7 -8.37 -6.87 -8.56
C TRP A 7 -7.43 -6.54 -7.38
N ALA A 8 -6.80 -5.36 -7.40
CA ALA A 8 -6.04 -4.86 -6.26
C ALA A 8 -6.08 -3.33 -6.22
N ASN A 9 -6.13 -2.76 -5.02
CA ASN A 9 -5.96 -1.32 -4.83
C ASN A 9 -5.15 -1.04 -3.56
N GLY A 10 -4.59 0.16 -3.49
CA GLY A 10 -3.84 0.63 -2.34
C GLY A 10 -4.16 2.08 -2.02
N GLY A 11 -3.91 2.46 -0.78
CA GLY A 11 -4.13 3.83 -0.34
C GLY A 11 -3.54 4.10 1.03
N ALA A 12 -3.89 5.25 1.59
CA ALA A 12 -3.49 5.66 2.93
C ALA A 12 -4.65 6.33 3.66
N PHE A 13 -4.78 6.00 4.94
CA PHE A 13 -5.66 6.67 5.89
C PHE A 13 -4.79 7.32 6.96
N GLY A 14 -4.61 8.64 6.86
CA GLY A 14 -3.63 9.38 7.65
C GLY A 14 -2.20 8.88 7.37
N SER A 15 -1.53 8.35 8.40
CA SER A 15 -0.18 7.78 8.29
C SER A 15 -0.14 6.26 8.09
N THR A 16 -1.31 5.62 7.96
CA THR A 16 -1.40 4.17 7.82
C THR A 16 -1.70 3.81 6.37
N TYR A 17 -0.75 3.10 5.74
CA TYR A 17 -0.90 2.60 4.37
C TYR A 17 -1.59 1.24 4.38
N PHE A 18 -2.41 0.99 3.37
CA PHE A 18 -3.09 -0.28 3.19
C PHE A 18 -3.04 -0.75 1.73
N PHE A 19 -3.22 -2.06 1.54
CA PHE A 19 -3.31 -2.69 0.23
C PHE A 19 -4.34 -3.82 0.26
N VAL A 20 -5.30 -3.81 -0.66
CA VAL A 20 -6.39 -4.80 -0.74
C VAL A 20 -6.23 -5.60 -2.02
N ILE A 21 -6.39 -6.92 -1.93
CA ILE A 21 -6.22 -7.84 -3.04
C ILE A 21 -7.42 -8.81 -3.08
N SER A 22 -8.16 -8.83 -4.17
CA SER A 22 -9.33 -9.70 -4.34
C SER A 22 -8.99 -11.07 -4.96
N ASP A 23 -7.91 -11.15 -5.74
CA ASP A 23 -7.40 -12.41 -6.32
C ASP A 23 -6.03 -12.78 -5.73
N GLY A 24 -6.06 -13.42 -4.57
CA GLY A 24 -4.84 -13.87 -3.89
C GLY A 24 -4.07 -14.96 -4.62
N LYS A 25 -4.73 -15.77 -5.46
CA LYS A 25 -4.04 -16.81 -6.26
C LYS A 25 -3.24 -16.15 -7.37
N ARG A 26 -3.85 -15.21 -8.10
CA ARG A 26 -3.17 -14.40 -9.12
C ARG A 26 -2.02 -13.63 -8.51
N PHE A 27 -2.23 -12.97 -7.36
CA PHE A 27 -1.17 -12.27 -6.64
C PHE A 27 0.05 -13.15 -6.38
N LYS A 28 -0.15 -14.30 -5.71
CA LYS A 28 0.95 -15.20 -5.34
C LYS A 28 1.70 -15.76 -6.56
N LYS A 29 1.00 -15.95 -7.69
CA LYS A 29 1.62 -16.41 -8.94
C LYS A 29 2.57 -15.36 -9.53
N VAL A 30 2.16 -14.10 -9.51
CA VAL A 30 2.90 -12.98 -10.12
C VAL A 30 3.85 -12.28 -9.14
N ASP A 31 3.72 -12.53 -7.84
CA ASP A 31 4.65 -12.04 -6.83
C ASP A 31 6.02 -12.70 -7.02
N LYS A 32 6.96 -11.92 -7.55
CA LYS A 32 8.36 -12.28 -7.72
C LYS A 32 9.29 -11.43 -6.85
N GLY A 33 8.72 -10.72 -5.88
CA GLY A 33 9.49 -9.75 -5.10
C GLY A 33 9.86 -8.51 -5.90
N GLY A 34 10.98 -7.90 -5.51
CA GLY A 34 11.45 -6.67 -6.10
C GLY A 34 12.56 -6.02 -5.29
N CYS A 35 12.80 -4.75 -5.54
CA CYS A 35 13.86 -4.00 -4.90
C CYS A 35 13.34 -2.64 -4.45
N VAL A 36 13.69 -2.25 -3.23
CA VAL A 36 13.54 -0.88 -2.74
C VAL A 36 14.90 -0.21 -2.86
N TYR A 37 14.95 0.93 -3.55
CA TYR A 37 16.17 1.71 -3.71
C TYR A 37 16.14 2.91 -2.78
N LEU A 38 17.25 3.13 -2.08
CA LEU A 38 17.48 4.38 -1.38
C LEU A 38 18.05 5.38 -2.37
N VAL A 39 17.39 6.53 -2.50
CA VAL A 39 17.80 7.60 -3.39
C VAL A 39 17.86 8.90 -2.59
N LEU A 40 18.98 9.61 -2.69
CA LEU A 40 19.19 10.85 -1.93
C LEU A 40 18.43 12.01 -2.58
N SER A 41 17.74 12.80 -1.76
CA SER A 41 16.96 13.96 -2.18
C SER A 41 17.78 15.01 -2.91
N ASP A 42 19.07 15.12 -2.59
CA ASP A 42 19.98 16.15 -3.11
C ASP A 42 20.18 16.04 -4.63
N ASN A 43 19.81 14.90 -5.22
CA ASN A 43 19.84 14.68 -6.67
C ASN A 43 18.57 15.14 -7.41
N PHE A 44 17.56 15.62 -6.68
CA PHE A 44 16.26 15.99 -7.21
C PHE A 44 15.95 17.48 -6.99
N THR A 45 15.32 18.07 -7.99
CA THR A 45 14.70 19.39 -7.90
C THR A 45 13.24 19.21 -7.53
N ASN A 46 12.78 19.94 -6.51
CA ASN A 46 11.37 19.99 -6.17
C ASN A 46 10.62 20.87 -7.19
N TYR A 47 9.60 20.30 -7.82
CA TYR A 47 8.64 20.98 -8.68
C TYR A 47 7.30 21.15 -7.96
N ASN A 48 6.86 22.40 -7.83
CA ASN A 48 5.56 22.78 -7.26
C ASN A 48 5.25 22.22 -5.86
N LYS A 49 6.25 21.96 -5.02
CA LYS A 49 6.13 21.39 -3.66
C LYS A 49 5.46 20.01 -3.60
N ARG A 50 5.24 19.37 -4.75
CA ARG A 50 4.46 18.13 -4.87
C ARG A 50 5.20 17.04 -5.61
N GLU A 51 6.09 17.42 -6.53
CA GLU A 51 6.81 16.49 -7.38
C GLU A 51 8.32 16.72 -7.22
N TRP A 52 9.10 15.65 -7.31
CA TRP A 52 10.56 15.72 -7.30
C TRP A 52 11.06 15.11 -8.60
N PHE A 53 11.89 15.84 -9.34
CA PHE A 53 12.40 15.38 -10.63
C PHE A 53 13.91 15.58 -10.76
N SER A 54 14.55 14.81 -11.63
CA SER A 54 15.95 15.01 -12.01
C SER A 54 16.09 14.88 -13.51
N ARG A 55 16.89 15.76 -14.13
CA ARG A 55 17.25 15.65 -15.56
C ARG A 55 18.50 14.81 -15.79
N LYS A 56 19.19 14.43 -14.71
CA LYS A 56 20.41 13.61 -14.75
C LYS A 56 20.08 12.21 -14.26
N SER A 57 20.88 11.23 -14.70
CA SER A 57 20.80 9.89 -14.14
C SER A 57 21.05 9.93 -12.64
N VAL A 58 20.19 9.28 -11.87
CA VAL A 58 20.26 9.29 -10.41
C VAL A 58 20.93 8.02 -9.91
N LYS A 59 22.01 8.18 -9.13
CA LYS A 59 22.67 7.05 -8.46
C LYS A 59 21.92 6.69 -7.18
N THR A 60 21.74 5.40 -6.95
CA THR A 60 21.13 4.87 -5.72
C THR A 60 22.19 4.81 -4.62
N ALA A 61 21.86 5.28 -3.42
CA ALA A 61 22.73 5.17 -2.24
C ALA A 61 22.65 3.79 -1.58
N GLY A 62 21.62 3.01 -1.90
CA GLY A 62 21.44 1.66 -1.38
C GLY A 62 20.32 0.92 -2.10
N LYS A 63 20.28 -0.40 -1.89
CA LYS A 63 19.28 -1.29 -2.45
C LYS A 63 18.96 -2.38 -1.44
N VAL A 64 17.68 -2.60 -1.19
CA VAL A 64 17.17 -3.75 -0.42
C VAL A 64 16.38 -4.62 -1.37
N HIS A 65 16.79 -5.88 -1.50
CA HIS A 65 16.06 -6.87 -2.28
C HIS A 65 15.04 -7.59 -1.39
N PHE A 66 13.84 -7.78 -1.93
CA PHE A 66 12.80 -8.59 -1.32
C PHE A 66 12.44 -9.73 -2.27
N SER A 67 12.38 -10.95 -1.75
CA SER A 67 11.93 -12.13 -2.50
C SER A 67 10.42 -12.14 -2.74
N SER A 68 9.67 -11.33 -1.98
CA SER A 68 8.22 -11.19 -2.08
C SER A 68 7.79 -9.74 -1.87
N GLY A 69 6.89 -9.27 -2.73
CA GLY A 69 6.23 -7.97 -2.61
C GLY A 69 5.29 -7.92 -1.42
N LEU A 70 4.64 -9.04 -1.08
CA LEU A 70 3.84 -9.15 0.15
C LEU A 70 4.71 -8.91 1.39
N ASP A 71 5.87 -9.55 1.45
CA ASP A 71 6.79 -9.38 2.58
C ASP A 71 7.35 -7.96 2.62
N ALA A 72 7.70 -7.38 1.47
CA ALA A 72 8.11 -5.98 1.37
C ALA A 72 7.05 -5.03 1.94
N MET A 73 5.78 -5.19 1.54
CA MET A 73 4.65 -4.40 2.05
C MET A 73 4.51 -4.56 3.58
N ILE A 74 4.52 -5.79 4.08
CA ILE A 74 4.32 -6.05 5.51
C ILE A 74 5.48 -5.49 6.36
N ILE A 75 6.72 -5.71 5.95
CA ILE A 75 7.92 -5.20 6.64
C ILE A 75 7.93 -3.67 6.67
N THR A 76 7.45 -3.04 5.60
CA THR A 76 7.32 -1.57 5.52
C THR A 76 6.03 -1.03 6.16
N LYS A 77 5.32 -1.85 6.93
CA LYS A 77 4.13 -1.48 7.72
C LYS A 77 2.90 -1.12 6.90
N VAL A 78 2.81 -1.57 5.64
CA VAL A 78 1.57 -1.56 4.88
C VAL A 78 0.66 -2.67 5.44
N GLN A 79 -0.61 -2.33 5.72
CA GLN A 79 -1.62 -3.30 6.13
C GLN A 79 -2.24 -3.97 4.91
N VAL A 80 -1.96 -5.26 4.72
CA VAL A 80 -2.38 -6.00 3.52
C VAL A 80 -3.58 -6.89 3.81
N TYR A 81 -4.56 -6.90 2.92
CA TYR A 81 -5.80 -7.65 3.05
C TYR A 81 -6.04 -8.49 1.78
N PHE A 82 -6.11 -9.82 1.94
CA PHE A 82 -6.74 -10.67 0.92
C PHE A 82 -8.23 -10.81 1.23
N VAL A 83 -9.07 -10.42 0.27
CA VAL A 83 -10.53 -10.43 0.41
C VAL A 83 -11.16 -11.18 -0.77
N LYS A 84 -12.45 -11.51 -0.67
CA LYS A 84 -13.22 -12.00 -1.82
C LYS A 84 -13.60 -10.84 -2.74
N LEU A 85 -13.87 -11.13 -4.01
CA LEU A 85 -14.27 -10.12 -5.00
C LEU A 85 -15.47 -9.28 -4.54
N GLN A 86 -16.50 -9.89 -3.94
CA GLN A 86 -17.66 -9.18 -3.39
C GLN A 86 -17.26 -8.13 -2.34
N VAL A 87 -16.39 -8.50 -1.40
CA VAL A 87 -15.91 -7.57 -0.35
C VAL A 87 -15.03 -6.47 -0.95
N TYR A 88 -14.27 -6.78 -2.00
CA TYR A 88 -13.49 -5.79 -2.73
C TYR A 88 -14.38 -4.74 -3.40
N GLU A 89 -15.45 -5.18 -4.07
CA GLU A 89 -16.45 -4.30 -4.67
C GLU A 89 -17.18 -3.45 -3.61
N GLU A 90 -17.49 -4.02 -2.44
CA GLU A 90 -18.06 -3.28 -1.31
C GLU A 90 -17.10 -2.19 -0.80
N ILE A 91 -15.81 -2.49 -0.67
CA ILE A 91 -14.77 -1.52 -0.30
C ILE A 91 -14.69 -0.38 -1.31
N GLN A 92 -14.68 -0.68 -2.61
CA GLN A 92 -14.57 0.32 -3.66
C GLN A 92 -15.79 1.26 -3.71
N ASN A 93 -16.98 0.74 -3.43
CA ASN A 93 -18.23 1.50 -3.49
C ASN A 93 -18.61 2.15 -2.14
N SER A 94 -17.85 1.93 -1.07
CA SER A 94 -18.18 2.46 0.25
C SER A 94 -17.99 3.98 0.34
N LYS A 95 -18.91 4.65 1.05
CA LYS A 95 -18.86 6.10 1.31
C LYS A 95 -17.67 6.53 2.16
N ASP A 96 -17.14 5.62 2.98
CA ASP A 96 -15.97 5.85 3.83
C ASP A 96 -14.68 5.28 3.21
N HIS A 97 -14.70 5.00 1.90
CA HIS A 97 -13.60 4.36 1.17
C HIS A 97 -13.15 3.01 1.75
N GLY A 98 -14.06 2.33 2.47
CA GLY A 98 -13.87 0.98 3.00
C GLY A 98 -13.25 0.91 4.38
N VAL A 99 -13.05 2.03 5.09
CA VAL A 99 -12.42 2.04 6.42
C VAL A 99 -13.14 1.14 7.41
N SER A 100 -14.46 1.23 7.50
CA SER A 100 -15.25 0.43 8.43
C SER A 100 -15.14 -1.07 8.12
N ILE A 101 -15.12 -1.43 6.84
CA ILE A 101 -14.97 -2.82 6.39
C ILE A 101 -13.57 -3.31 6.75
N LEU A 102 -12.52 -2.59 6.36
CA LEU A 102 -11.13 -2.96 6.58
C LEU A 102 -10.76 -3.08 8.07
N ASN A 103 -11.33 -2.22 8.94
CA ASN A 103 -11.13 -2.29 10.39
C ASN A 103 -11.74 -3.54 11.03
N ASN A 104 -12.73 -4.17 10.39
CA ASN A 104 -13.37 -5.39 10.86
C ASN A 104 -12.76 -6.65 10.22
N LEU A 105 -11.82 -6.49 9.27
CA LEU A 105 -11.16 -7.61 8.61
C LEU A 105 -9.81 -7.92 9.27
N LYS A 106 -9.51 -9.22 9.36
CA LYS A 106 -8.20 -9.70 9.78
C LYS A 106 -7.19 -9.57 8.66
N SER A 107 -6.25 -8.64 8.80
CA SER A 107 -5.17 -8.41 7.82
C SER A 107 -4.15 -9.56 7.79
N GLU A 108 -3.37 -9.65 6.71
CA GLU A 108 -2.22 -10.55 6.61
C GLU A 108 -1.14 -10.24 7.64
N ASN A 109 -1.00 -8.98 8.04
CA ASN A 109 -0.09 -8.56 9.11
C ASN A 109 -0.51 -9.22 10.43
N GLU A 110 -1.80 -9.14 10.78
CA GLU A 110 -2.34 -9.73 12.00
C GLU A 110 -2.27 -11.26 11.98
N LYS A 111 -2.52 -11.89 10.82
CA LYS A 111 -2.34 -13.35 10.64
C LYS A 111 -0.90 -13.80 10.92
N ARG A 112 0.07 -12.92 10.75
CA ARG A 112 1.50 -13.14 11.05
C ARG A 112 1.90 -12.68 12.47
N GLY A 113 0.94 -12.31 13.32
CA GLY A 113 1.19 -11.87 14.70
C GLY A 113 1.75 -10.45 14.82
N LEU A 114 1.68 -9.64 13.77
CA LEU A 114 2.16 -8.27 13.79
C LEU A 114 1.06 -7.32 14.29
N LYS A 115 1.48 -6.27 15.02
CA LYS A 115 0.56 -5.21 15.46
C LYS A 115 0.03 -4.44 14.27
N VAL A 116 -1.28 -4.28 14.21
CA VAL A 116 -2.00 -3.48 13.22
C VAL A 116 -2.52 -2.20 13.83
N LYS A 117 -2.59 -1.14 13.03
CA LYS A 117 -3.22 0.11 13.40
C LYS A 117 -4.67 0.11 12.92
N LYS A 118 -5.54 0.75 13.71
CA LYS A 118 -6.88 1.09 13.26
C LYS A 118 -6.77 2.15 12.16
N LEU A 119 -7.51 1.95 11.07
CA LEU A 119 -7.61 2.91 9.98
C LEU A 119 -8.57 4.02 10.38
N GLU A 120 -8.21 5.27 10.08
CA GLU A 120 -8.97 6.46 10.47
C GLU A 120 -9.25 7.33 9.24
N PHE A 121 -10.53 7.57 8.95
CA PHE A 121 -10.91 8.39 7.79
C PHE A 121 -11.03 9.87 8.19
N PHE A 122 -10.37 10.74 7.43
CA PHE A 122 -10.39 12.19 7.65
C PHE A 122 -11.01 12.91 6.45
N ARG A 123 -11.76 13.98 6.73
CA ARG A 123 -12.17 14.98 5.72
C ARG A 123 -11.66 16.34 6.17
N GLY A 124 -10.60 16.81 5.53
CA GLY A 124 -9.81 17.95 6.05
C GLY A 124 -9.13 17.57 7.37
N SER A 125 -9.21 18.46 8.36
CA SER A 125 -8.65 18.21 9.70
C SER A 125 -9.58 17.41 10.62
N LYS A 126 -10.80 17.07 10.16
CA LYS A 126 -11.83 16.43 10.99
C LYS A 126 -11.84 14.92 10.75
N LYS A 127 -11.65 14.16 11.84
CA LYS A 127 -11.87 12.72 11.87
C LYS A 127 -13.36 12.43 11.69
N LEU A 128 -13.70 11.58 10.72
CA LEU A 128 -15.09 11.22 10.43
C LEU A 128 -15.52 9.88 11.04
N MET A 129 -14.59 9.09 11.60
CA MET A 129 -14.85 7.90 12.42
C MET A 129 -13.54 7.37 13.03
#